data_AF-A0A166B8B7-F1
#
_entry.id   AF-A0A166B8B7-F1
#
_cell.length_a   1.000
_cell.length_b   1.000
_cell.length_c   1.000
_cell.angle_alpha   90.00
_cell.angle_beta   90.00
_cell.angle_gamma   90.00
#
_symmetry.space_group_name_H-M   'P 1'
#
loop_
_entity.id
_entity.type
_entity.pdbx_description
1 polymer ?
#
loop_
_entity_poly.entity_id
_entity_poly.type
_entity_poly.pdbx_seq_one_letter_code
_entity_poly.pdbx_strand_id
1 'polypeptide(L)'
;MSIGGDATAQTSLLGIGLLGRELGLDAHNRIENDASLTRNDFFLSNGDNHSFNATLFQMMTSTVSTTSSPTSPIYDRTGLSLFRSQRWAQSQRDNPDFFYGPIGFGLYAAAGFVYELFANGSEAGIGADKETLLSFFGAVPIPGEEGYTVQPERFPPNWYTRTNAYTIPELAVEAVAMYLENPVLFGGNAAEGSFDVVDSDDGLISGGMLKTGISEDEVACLLYQVIATQAIPVSLDDVVEIPVEILNWLGTKLDPIFEPLGCPLAINA
;
A
#
# COMPACT_ATOMS: atom_id res chain seq x y z
N MET A 1 -13.31 1.91 13.17
CA MET A 1 -12.16 2.25 12.31
C MET A 1 -12.51 3.46 11.47
N SER A 2 -11.66 4.49 11.49
CA SER A 2 -11.72 5.63 10.57
C SER A 2 -11.00 5.29 9.28
N ILE A 3 -11.56 5.66 8.12
CA ILE A 3 -10.90 5.54 6.81
C ILE A 3 -9.96 6.71 6.51
N GLY A 4 -9.79 7.63 7.45
CA GLY A 4 -8.88 8.77 7.39
C GLY A 4 -8.29 9.04 8.76
N GLY A 5 -8.33 10.29 9.22
CA GLY A 5 -7.69 10.72 10.47
C GLY A 5 -8.28 10.22 11.78
N ASP A 6 -7.76 10.80 12.88
CA ASP A 6 -8.00 10.41 14.27
C ASP A 6 -9.50 10.35 14.62
N ALA A 7 -9.93 9.17 15.09
CA ALA A 7 -11.29 8.92 15.55
C ALA A 7 -11.34 8.44 17.01
N THR A 8 -10.31 8.74 17.81
CA THR A 8 -10.20 8.33 19.23
C THR A 8 -11.45 8.68 20.02
N ALA A 9 -12.00 9.88 19.84
CA ALA A 9 -13.20 10.31 20.56
C ALA A 9 -14.45 9.50 20.20
N GLN A 10 -14.48 8.89 19.01
CA GLN A 10 -15.61 8.17 18.45
C GLN A 10 -15.51 6.66 18.69
N THR A 11 -14.29 6.11 18.69
CA THR A 11 -14.09 4.66 18.64
C THR A 11 -13.37 4.08 19.85
N SER A 12 -12.60 4.88 20.60
CA SER A 12 -11.92 4.38 21.81
C SER A 12 -12.86 4.15 22.99
N LEU A 13 -12.48 3.21 23.85
CA LEU A 13 -13.18 2.97 25.11
C LEU A 13 -13.24 4.26 25.95
N LEU A 14 -14.45 4.70 26.29
CA LEU A 14 -14.75 5.97 26.95
C LEU A 14 -14.41 7.25 26.15
N GLY A 15 -13.99 7.12 24.89
CA GLY A 15 -13.72 8.27 23.99
C GLY A 15 -12.51 9.11 24.38
N ILE A 16 -11.63 8.60 25.26
CA ILE A 16 -10.47 9.34 25.79
C ILE A 16 -9.12 8.75 25.40
N GLY A 17 -9.11 7.63 24.66
CA GLY A 17 -7.88 6.97 24.25
C GLY A 17 -7.04 6.41 25.41
N LEU A 18 -7.69 5.97 26.50
CA LEU A 18 -7.02 5.46 27.70
C LEU A 18 -6.06 4.29 27.37
N LEU A 19 -6.40 3.49 26.37
CA LEU A 19 -5.61 2.37 25.87
C LEU A 19 -4.87 2.68 24.56
N GLY A 20 -4.72 3.97 24.22
CA GLY A 20 -4.09 4.43 22.98
C GLY A 20 -5.03 5.27 22.10
N ARG A 21 -4.43 6.05 21.19
CA ARG A 21 -5.16 6.82 20.18
C ARG A 21 -5.55 5.94 19.00
N GLU A 22 -6.76 6.14 18.49
CA GLU A 22 -7.28 5.44 17.31
C GLU A 22 -7.17 6.35 16.08
N LEU A 23 -5.95 6.44 15.57
CA LEU A 23 -5.51 7.44 14.58
C LEU A 23 -6.09 7.24 13.16
N GLY A 24 -6.76 6.12 12.90
CA GLY A 24 -7.33 5.79 11.59
C GLY A 24 -6.29 5.39 10.55
N LEU A 25 -6.68 5.41 9.26
CA LEU A 25 -5.81 5.01 8.16
C LEU A 25 -4.73 6.05 7.83
N ASP A 26 -4.89 7.31 8.23
CA ASP A 26 -3.85 8.36 8.05
C ASP A 26 -2.67 8.19 9.02
N ALA A 27 -2.72 7.18 9.90
CA ALA A 27 -1.65 6.90 10.84
C ALA A 27 -0.38 6.44 10.13
N HIS A 28 0.64 7.28 10.15
CA HIS A 28 1.92 7.04 9.47
C HIS A 28 2.66 5.80 9.99
N ASN A 29 3.26 5.05 9.07
CA ASN A 29 3.95 3.77 9.30
C ASN A 29 3.07 2.72 10.00
N ARG A 30 1.78 2.70 9.68
CA ARG A 30 0.83 1.62 10.03
C ARG A 30 0.42 0.90 8.76
N ILE A 31 -0.67 1.36 8.14
CA ILE A 31 -1.08 1.00 6.78
C ILE A 31 -0.53 2.03 5.80
N GLU A 32 -0.72 3.32 6.11
CA GLU A 32 -0.10 4.42 5.38
C GLU A 32 1.42 4.34 5.48
N ASN A 33 2.08 4.52 4.33
CA ASN A 33 3.52 4.46 4.17
C ASN A 33 3.96 5.48 3.10
N ASP A 34 5.19 5.95 3.24
CA ASP A 34 5.89 6.76 2.25
C ASP A 34 5.99 6.06 0.88
N ALA A 35 6.32 6.81 -0.17
CA ALA A 35 6.34 6.33 -1.56
C ALA A 35 4.95 5.88 -2.08
N SER A 36 3.89 6.49 -1.56
CA SER A 36 2.53 6.35 -2.06
C SER A 36 2.38 6.81 -3.52
N LEU A 37 1.44 6.22 -4.26
CA LEU A 37 1.25 6.51 -5.70
C LEU A 37 0.86 7.98 -5.95
N THR A 38 -0.08 8.51 -5.16
CA THR A 38 -0.70 9.82 -5.41
C THR A 38 -0.82 10.68 -4.17
N ARG A 39 -0.17 10.29 -3.07
CA ARG A 39 -0.15 10.98 -1.77
C ARG A 39 1.30 11.32 -1.39
N ASN A 40 1.47 12.40 -0.63
CA ASN A 40 2.78 12.81 -0.15
C ASN A 40 3.31 11.86 0.91
N ASP A 41 4.63 11.83 1.04
CA ASP A 41 5.29 11.28 2.21
C ASP A 41 5.03 12.17 3.44
N PHE A 42 4.87 11.56 4.61
CA PHE A 42 4.39 12.26 5.81
C PHE A 42 5.28 13.46 6.18
N PHE A 43 6.60 13.27 6.17
CA PHE A 43 7.58 14.30 6.54
C PHE A 43 7.77 15.39 5.49
N LEU A 44 7.31 15.19 4.26
CA LEU A 44 7.44 16.17 3.17
C LEU A 44 6.28 17.16 3.08
N SER A 45 5.18 16.91 3.80
CA SER A 45 3.94 17.68 3.66
C SER A 45 3.30 18.05 5.00
N ASN A 46 4.11 18.34 6.02
CA ASN A 46 3.64 18.71 7.37
C ASN A 46 2.63 17.69 7.95
N GLY A 47 2.81 16.40 7.64
CA GLY A 47 1.93 15.32 8.07
C GLY A 47 0.71 15.05 7.18
N ASP A 48 0.52 15.80 6.10
CA ASP A 48 -0.53 15.49 5.10
C ASP A 48 -0.06 14.39 4.14
N ASN A 49 -0.33 13.15 4.54
CA ASN A 49 -0.04 11.90 3.83
C ASN A 49 -1.28 11.28 3.14
N HIS A 50 -2.40 12.01 3.08
CA HIS A 50 -3.69 11.45 2.65
C HIS A 50 -4.35 12.26 1.53
N SER A 51 -4.08 13.57 1.45
CA SER A 51 -4.62 14.41 0.38
C SER A 51 -4.07 14.03 -0.99
N PHE A 52 -4.92 14.11 -2.01
CA PHE A 52 -4.53 13.86 -3.39
C PHE A 52 -3.47 14.85 -3.87
N ASN A 53 -2.36 14.34 -4.38
CA ASN A 53 -1.30 15.11 -5.02
C ASN A 53 -1.40 14.95 -6.55
N ALA A 54 -1.85 16.02 -7.21
CA ALA A 54 -1.99 16.09 -8.66
C ALA A 54 -0.65 15.95 -9.42
N THR A 55 0.47 16.39 -8.83
CA THR A 55 1.81 16.26 -9.42
C THR A 55 2.23 14.80 -9.47
N LEU A 56 1.99 14.04 -8.39
CA LEU A 56 2.28 12.61 -8.35
C LEU A 56 1.37 11.81 -9.28
N PHE A 57 0.09 12.16 -9.35
CA PHE A 57 -0.82 11.55 -10.33
C PHE A 57 -0.39 11.84 -11.78
N GLN A 58 0.04 13.07 -12.09
CA GLN A 58 0.59 13.41 -13.39
C GLN A 58 1.87 12.61 -13.69
N MET A 59 2.77 12.48 -12.72
CA MET A 59 3.96 11.64 -12.86
C MET A 59 3.59 10.18 -13.14
N MET A 60 2.61 9.63 -12.42
CA MET A 60 2.08 8.29 -12.66
C MET A 60 1.57 8.14 -14.09
N THR A 61 0.67 9.04 -14.54
CA THR A 61 0.12 9.02 -15.91
C THR A 61 1.23 9.09 -16.95
N SER A 62 2.20 9.99 -16.78
CA SER A 62 3.32 10.14 -17.70
C SER A 62 4.18 8.88 -17.77
N THR A 63 4.44 8.24 -16.62
CA THR A 63 5.22 6.99 -16.56
C THR A 63 4.50 5.83 -17.22
N VAL A 64 3.22 5.59 -16.91
CA VAL A 64 2.46 4.49 -17.53
C VAL A 64 2.29 4.69 -19.04
N SER A 65 2.25 5.95 -19.51
CA SER A 65 2.25 6.26 -20.96
C SER A 65 3.52 5.80 -21.67
N THR A 66 4.65 5.67 -20.97
CA THR A 66 5.91 5.19 -21.57
C THR A 66 5.95 3.68 -21.78
N THR A 67 5.17 2.91 -21.01
CA THR A 67 5.13 1.44 -21.07
C THR A 67 3.90 0.92 -21.81
N SER A 68 2.84 1.75 -21.95
CA SER A 68 1.61 1.40 -22.64
C SER A 68 1.41 2.23 -23.91
N SER A 69 0.68 3.34 -23.83
CA SER A 69 0.35 4.23 -24.95
C SER A 69 0.51 5.70 -24.56
N PRO A 70 1.22 6.51 -25.37
CA PRO A 70 1.36 7.94 -25.14
C PRO A 70 0.03 8.71 -25.17
N THR A 71 -0.95 8.25 -25.94
CA THR A 71 -2.23 8.94 -26.14
C THR A 71 -3.39 8.33 -25.35
N SER A 72 -3.26 7.06 -24.97
CA SER A 72 -4.32 6.30 -24.29
C SER A 72 -3.70 5.39 -23.23
N PRO A 73 -3.08 5.96 -22.19
CA PRO A 73 -2.35 5.18 -21.21
C PRO A 73 -3.25 4.18 -20.50
N ILE A 74 -2.70 2.99 -20.32
CA ILE A 74 -3.26 1.91 -19.51
C ILE A 74 -2.40 1.79 -18.26
N TYR A 75 -3.06 1.76 -17.11
CA TYR A 75 -2.41 1.60 -15.82
C TYR A 75 -2.35 0.12 -15.52
N ASP A 76 -1.32 -0.55 -16.04
CA ASP A 76 -1.06 -1.97 -15.86
C ASP A 76 0.09 -2.22 -14.87
N ARG A 77 0.38 -3.50 -14.62
CA ARG A 77 1.46 -3.92 -13.72
C ARG A 77 2.81 -3.32 -14.10
N THR A 78 3.15 -3.29 -15.39
CA THR A 78 4.46 -2.82 -15.85
C THR A 78 4.63 -1.33 -15.67
N GLY A 79 3.63 -0.54 -16.05
CA GLY A 79 3.66 0.91 -15.83
C GLY A 79 3.69 1.26 -14.34
N LEU A 80 2.88 0.57 -13.53
CA LEU A 80 2.83 0.83 -12.09
C LEU A 80 4.09 0.35 -11.37
N SER A 81 4.66 -0.81 -11.73
CA SER A 81 5.94 -1.27 -11.17
C SER A 81 7.05 -0.25 -11.41
N LEU A 82 7.16 0.28 -12.64
CA LEU A 82 8.12 1.33 -12.96
C LEU A 82 7.85 2.61 -12.18
N PHE A 83 6.60 3.04 -12.07
CA PHE A 83 6.27 4.25 -11.31
C PHE A 83 6.53 4.08 -9.81
N ARG A 84 6.29 2.89 -9.24
CA ARG A 84 6.62 2.59 -7.84
C ARG A 84 8.11 2.68 -7.56
N SER A 85 8.97 2.16 -8.44
CA SER A 85 10.42 2.29 -8.26
C SER A 85 10.88 3.75 -8.34
N GLN A 86 10.25 4.55 -9.21
CA GLN A 86 10.50 5.99 -9.28
C GLN A 86 10.02 6.73 -8.01
N ARG A 87 8.87 6.36 -7.44
CA ARG A 87 8.37 6.91 -6.17
C ARG A 87 9.29 6.56 -5.01
N TRP A 88 9.72 5.31 -4.92
CA TRP A 88 10.73 4.89 -3.94
C TRP A 88 12.01 5.72 -4.07
N ALA A 89 12.55 5.87 -5.27
CA ALA A 89 13.78 6.63 -5.50
C ALA A 89 13.61 8.13 -5.20
N GLN A 90 12.43 8.69 -5.48
CA GLN A 90 12.09 10.06 -5.13
C GLN A 90 12.06 10.25 -3.61
N SER A 91 11.34 9.37 -2.89
CA SER A 91 11.25 9.40 -1.43
C SER A 91 12.63 9.21 -0.78
N GLN A 92 13.42 8.24 -1.25
CA GLN A 92 14.79 8.04 -0.76
C GLN A 92 15.69 9.26 -0.94
N ARG A 93 15.53 10.01 -2.03
CA ARG A 93 16.34 11.21 -2.28
C ARG A 93 15.85 12.43 -1.52
N ASP A 94 14.54 12.61 -1.44
CA ASP A 94 13.94 13.89 -1.07
C ASP A 94 13.47 13.92 0.41
N ASN A 95 13.22 12.75 1.03
CA ASN A 95 12.75 12.61 2.41
C ASN A 95 13.86 12.06 3.33
N PRO A 96 14.50 12.90 4.16
CA PRO A 96 15.53 12.45 5.10
C PRO A 96 15.06 11.42 6.13
N ASP A 97 13.76 11.39 6.42
CA ASP A 97 13.12 10.48 7.36
C ASP A 97 12.44 9.29 6.66
N PHE A 98 12.77 9.05 5.38
CA PHE A 98 12.19 7.96 4.59
C PHE A 98 12.45 6.61 5.23
N PHE A 99 11.38 5.88 5.52
CA PHE A 99 11.45 4.49 5.95
C PHE A 99 10.56 3.63 5.06
N TYR A 100 11.17 2.62 4.44
CA TYR A 100 10.52 1.64 3.58
C TYR A 100 10.75 0.24 4.15
N GLY A 101 10.12 -0.04 5.28
CA GLY A 101 10.20 -1.35 5.93
C GLY A 101 9.43 -2.45 5.19
N PRO A 102 9.40 -3.69 5.74
CA PRO A 102 8.69 -4.80 5.14
C PRO A 102 7.19 -4.52 4.87
N ILE A 103 6.56 -3.68 5.69
CA ILE A 103 5.17 -3.22 5.46
C ILE A 103 5.02 -2.49 4.12
N GLY A 104 6.05 -1.78 3.67
CA GLY A 104 6.09 -1.13 2.35
C GLY A 104 5.87 -2.11 1.19
N PHE A 105 6.08 -3.42 1.38
CA PHE A 105 5.68 -4.44 0.41
C PHE A 105 4.18 -4.41 0.10
N GLY A 106 3.34 -4.10 1.09
CA GLY A 106 1.89 -3.96 0.93
C GLY A 106 1.49 -2.87 -0.07
N LEU A 107 2.36 -1.91 -0.37
CA LEU A 107 2.10 -0.90 -1.38
C LEU A 107 2.13 -1.47 -2.82
N TYR A 108 2.80 -2.59 -3.07
CA TYR A 108 2.70 -3.33 -4.34
C TYR A 108 1.34 -4.01 -4.47
N ALA A 109 0.85 -4.61 -3.39
CA ALA A 109 -0.51 -5.15 -3.31
C ALA A 109 -1.57 -4.04 -3.56
N ALA A 110 -1.42 -2.88 -2.92
CA ALA A 110 -2.30 -1.74 -3.12
C ALA A 110 -2.25 -1.18 -4.54
N ALA A 111 -1.08 -1.15 -5.18
CA ALA A 111 -0.96 -0.78 -6.59
C ALA A 111 -1.63 -1.81 -7.52
N GLY A 112 -1.63 -3.09 -7.14
CA GLY A 112 -2.39 -4.16 -7.79
C GLY A 112 -3.87 -3.82 -7.95
N PHE A 113 -4.48 -3.20 -6.94
CA PHE A 113 -5.89 -2.79 -6.98
C PHE A 113 -6.22 -1.85 -8.15
N VAL A 114 -5.25 -1.07 -8.63
CA VAL A 114 -5.48 -0.14 -9.74
C VAL A 114 -5.88 -0.87 -11.03
N TYR A 115 -5.30 -2.03 -11.34
CA TYR A 115 -5.68 -2.78 -12.55
C TYR A 115 -6.51 -4.01 -12.27
N GLU A 116 -6.43 -4.58 -11.08
CA GLU A 116 -7.23 -5.76 -10.71
C GLU A 116 -8.64 -5.38 -10.26
N LEU A 117 -8.80 -4.22 -9.62
CA LEU A 117 -10.07 -3.79 -9.01
C LEU A 117 -10.67 -2.54 -9.63
N PHE A 118 -9.88 -1.58 -10.15
CA PHE A 118 -10.46 -0.40 -10.78
C PHE A 118 -10.77 -0.60 -12.25
N ALA A 119 -10.12 -1.55 -12.95
CA ALA A 119 -10.45 -1.87 -14.33
C ALA A 119 -11.94 -2.21 -14.46
N ASN A 120 -12.57 -1.74 -15.53
CA ASN A 120 -13.99 -2.03 -15.75
C ASN A 120 -14.16 -3.54 -15.98
N GLY A 121 -15.06 -4.18 -15.25
CA GLY A 121 -15.32 -5.61 -15.35
C GLY A 121 -15.79 -6.07 -16.74
N SER A 122 -16.31 -5.15 -17.57
CA SER A 122 -16.62 -5.42 -18.99
C SER A 122 -15.39 -5.53 -19.89
N GLU A 123 -14.22 -5.11 -19.39
CA GLU A 123 -12.93 -5.02 -20.10
C GLU A 123 -11.83 -5.78 -19.35
N ALA A 124 -12.21 -6.91 -18.74
CA ALA A 124 -11.32 -7.72 -17.91
C ALA A 124 -10.00 -8.07 -18.63
N GLY A 125 -8.88 -7.85 -17.94
CA GLY A 125 -7.53 -8.17 -18.43
C GLY A 125 -6.86 -7.08 -19.28
N ILE A 126 -7.51 -5.94 -19.52
CA ILE A 126 -6.92 -4.80 -20.27
C ILE A 126 -6.22 -3.81 -19.33
N GLY A 127 -6.50 -3.83 -18.02
CA GLY A 127 -6.06 -2.82 -17.05
C GLY A 127 -7.04 -1.64 -16.98
N ALA A 128 -6.79 -0.70 -16.07
CA ALA A 128 -7.65 0.47 -15.92
C ALA A 128 -7.19 1.60 -16.83
N ASP A 129 -8.13 2.23 -17.54
CA ASP A 129 -7.84 3.34 -18.45
C ASP A 129 -7.77 4.69 -17.73
N LYS A 130 -7.25 5.71 -18.42
CA LYS A 130 -7.12 7.05 -17.84
C LYS A 130 -8.44 7.61 -17.32
N GLU A 131 -9.55 7.43 -18.03
CA GLU A 131 -10.85 7.96 -17.61
C GLU A 131 -11.31 7.33 -16.29
N THR A 132 -11.12 6.02 -16.15
CA THR A 132 -11.38 5.27 -14.92
C THR A 132 -10.55 5.83 -13.76
N LEU A 133 -9.25 6.02 -13.97
CA LEU A 133 -8.36 6.51 -12.93
C LEU A 133 -8.65 7.96 -12.51
N LEU A 134 -9.06 8.82 -13.46
CA LEU A 134 -9.50 10.18 -13.14
C LEU A 134 -10.68 10.17 -12.16
N SER A 135 -11.61 9.23 -12.34
CA SER A 135 -12.78 9.11 -11.46
C SER A 135 -12.40 8.58 -10.07
N PHE A 136 -11.66 7.46 -10.01
CA PHE A 136 -11.30 6.82 -8.74
C PHE A 136 -10.39 7.68 -7.87
N PHE A 137 -9.41 8.38 -8.44
CA PHE A 137 -8.54 9.29 -7.68
C PHE A 137 -9.10 10.70 -7.54
N GLY A 138 -10.26 10.99 -8.14
CA GLY A 138 -10.84 12.33 -8.09
C GLY A 138 -10.02 13.39 -8.84
N ALA A 139 -9.27 13.00 -9.87
CA ALA A 139 -8.49 13.93 -10.68
C ALA A 139 -9.37 14.58 -11.77
N VAL A 140 -9.18 15.88 -12.00
CA VAL A 140 -9.87 16.66 -13.05
C VAL A 140 -8.83 17.33 -13.92
N PRO A 141 -8.72 16.99 -15.22
CA PRO A 141 -7.78 17.66 -16.12
C PRO A 141 -8.05 19.17 -16.18
N ILE A 142 -6.98 19.98 -16.13
CA ILE A 142 -7.08 21.43 -16.30
C ILE A 142 -7.16 21.75 -17.81
N PRO A 143 -8.23 22.42 -18.29
CA PRO A 143 -8.34 22.73 -19.71
C PRO A 143 -7.20 23.63 -20.21
N GLY A 144 -6.43 23.14 -21.20
CA GLY A 144 -5.36 23.90 -21.84
C GLY A 144 -4.02 23.90 -21.10
N GLU A 145 -3.91 23.16 -19.99
CA GLU A 145 -2.69 23.04 -19.19
C GLU A 145 -2.35 21.58 -18.90
N GLU A 146 -1.08 21.29 -18.65
CA GLU A 146 -0.67 19.97 -18.16
C GLU A 146 -0.87 19.93 -16.64
N GLY A 147 -1.80 19.11 -16.16
CA GLY A 147 -2.06 18.93 -14.74
C GLY A 147 -3.52 18.62 -14.41
N TYR A 148 -3.78 18.49 -13.10
CA TYR A 148 -5.09 18.13 -12.57
C TYR A 148 -5.47 18.99 -11.37
N THR A 149 -6.76 19.26 -11.20
CA THR A 149 -7.35 19.63 -9.91
C THR A 149 -7.98 18.40 -9.26
N VAL A 150 -8.52 18.59 -8.05
CA VAL A 150 -9.15 17.52 -7.26
C VAL A 150 -10.65 17.74 -7.10
N GLN A 151 -11.38 16.65 -7.07
CA GLN A 151 -12.79 16.53 -6.71
C GLN A 151 -12.97 15.23 -5.90
N PRO A 152 -14.13 14.99 -5.27
CA PRO A 152 -14.37 13.73 -4.57
C PRO A 152 -14.21 12.49 -5.46
N GLU A 153 -13.56 11.47 -4.92
CA GLU A 153 -13.39 10.14 -5.51
C GLU A 153 -14.76 9.50 -5.77
N ARG A 154 -14.91 8.81 -6.91
CA ARG A 154 -16.17 8.16 -7.30
C ARG A 154 -15.97 7.08 -8.36
N PHE A 155 -16.93 6.18 -8.47
CA PHE A 155 -16.98 5.25 -9.60
C PHE A 155 -17.21 5.98 -10.93
N PRO A 156 -16.56 5.55 -12.03
CA PRO A 156 -16.83 6.07 -13.35
C PRO A 156 -18.25 5.69 -13.82
N PRO A 157 -18.86 6.46 -14.74
CA PRO A 157 -20.14 6.08 -15.32
C PRO A 157 -20.05 4.75 -16.08
N ASN A 158 -21.07 3.89 -15.95
CA ASN A 158 -21.11 2.56 -16.56
C ASN A 158 -19.93 1.64 -16.16
N TRP A 159 -19.36 1.86 -14.98
CA TRP A 159 -18.37 0.97 -14.40
C TRP A 159 -19.03 -0.24 -13.74
N TYR A 160 -18.48 -1.42 -13.96
CA TYR A 160 -18.90 -2.66 -13.34
C TYR A 160 -17.74 -3.29 -12.58
N THR A 161 -18.04 -3.90 -11.44
CA THR A 161 -17.07 -4.75 -10.73
C THR A 161 -16.69 -5.95 -11.59
N ARG A 162 -15.47 -6.45 -11.40
CA ARG A 162 -15.05 -7.77 -11.90
C ARG A 162 -16.05 -8.86 -11.48
N THR A 163 -16.18 -9.88 -12.33
CA THR A 163 -17.11 -11.01 -12.13
C THR A 163 -16.58 -12.07 -11.17
N ASN A 164 -15.27 -12.30 -11.17
CA ASN A 164 -14.60 -13.22 -10.25
C ASN A 164 -14.07 -12.44 -9.05
N ALA A 165 -14.21 -12.97 -7.83
CA ALA A 165 -13.61 -12.35 -6.66
C ALA A 165 -12.09 -12.27 -6.81
N TYR A 166 -11.48 -11.18 -6.32
CA TYR A 166 -10.03 -11.07 -6.19
C TYR A 166 -9.64 -11.53 -4.79
N THR A 167 -8.82 -12.57 -4.72
CA THR A 167 -8.51 -13.29 -3.48
C THR A 167 -7.16 -12.85 -2.91
N ILE A 168 -6.93 -13.15 -1.63
CA ILE A 168 -5.65 -12.84 -0.97
C ILE A 168 -4.46 -13.57 -1.61
N PRO A 169 -4.55 -14.86 -2.00
CA PRO A 169 -3.46 -15.51 -2.74
C PRO A 169 -3.15 -14.83 -4.07
N GLU A 170 -4.17 -14.45 -4.86
CA GLU A 170 -3.96 -13.71 -6.11
C GLU A 170 -3.31 -12.34 -5.85
N LEU A 171 -3.72 -11.64 -4.79
CA LEU A 171 -3.09 -10.39 -4.35
C LEU A 171 -1.61 -10.56 -4.00
N ALA A 172 -1.27 -11.64 -3.28
CA ALA A 172 0.09 -11.95 -2.86
C ALA A 172 1.01 -12.24 -4.07
N VAL A 173 0.56 -13.12 -4.97
CA VAL A 173 1.28 -13.46 -6.21
C VAL A 173 1.51 -12.20 -7.05
N GLU A 174 0.49 -11.37 -7.18
CA GLU A 174 0.54 -10.17 -8.00
C GLU A 174 1.46 -9.09 -7.42
N ALA A 175 1.47 -8.91 -6.10
CA ALA A 175 2.38 -8.00 -5.42
C ALA A 175 3.85 -8.39 -5.65
N VAL A 176 4.17 -9.69 -5.63
CA VAL A 176 5.52 -10.17 -5.95
C VAL A 176 5.84 -9.99 -7.41
N ALA A 177 4.92 -10.35 -8.31
CA ALA A 177 5.14 -10.18 -9.74
C ALA A 177 5.45 -8.71 -10.08
N MET A 178 4.73 -7.76 -9.47
CA MET A 178 5.01 -6.33 -9.63
C MET A 178 6.35 -5.92 -9.03
N TYR A 179 6.69 -6.38 -7.81
CA TYR A 179 7.98 -6.07 -7.17
C TYR A 179 9.16 -6.55 -8.02
N LEU A 180 9.09 -7.76 -8.57
CA LEU A 180 10.18 -8.37 -9.33
C LEU A 180 10.45 -7.69 -10.67
N GLU A 181 9.51 -6.92 -11.22
CA GLU A 181 9.74 -6.14 -12.44
C GLU A 181 10.69 -4.96 -12.22
N ASN A 182 10.61 -4.30 -11.06
CA ASN A 182 11.48 -3.18 -10.68
C ASN A 182 11.76 -3.21 -9.16
N PRO A 183 12.62 -4.13 -8.69
CA PRO A 183 12.86 -4.32 -7.26
C PRO A 183 13.56 -3.10 -6.64
N VAL A 184 13.18 -2.80 -5.40
CA VAL A 184 13.77 -1.74 -4.58
C VAL A 184 14.22 -2.30 -3.22
N LEU A 185 15.01 -1.50 -2.51
CA LEU A 185 15.53 -1.88 -1.20
C LEU A 185 14.51 -1.60 -0.08
N PHE A 186 14.42 -2.52 0.87
CA PHE A 186 13.81 -2.30 2.17
C PHE A 186 14.84 -1.74 3.14
N GLY A 187 14.46 -0.72 3.91
CA GLY A 187 15.40 0.03 4.73
C GLY A 187 14.90 1.43 5.06
N GLY A 188 15.81 2.30 5.48
CA GLY A 188 15.50 3.70 5.71
C GLY A 188 16.69 4.61 5.52
N ASN A 189 16.42 5.90 5.35
CA ASN A 189 17.44 6.92 5.38
C ASN A 189 17.94 7.11 6.82
N ALA A 190 19.24 6.93 7.02
CA ALA A 190 19.88 7.04 8.34
C ALA A 190 20.84 8.24 8.44
N ALA A 191 21.33 8.71 7.30
CA ALA A 191 22.13 9.92 7.16
C ALA A 191 21.99 10.48 5.74
N GLU A 192 22.46 11.70 5.52
CA GLU A 192 22.44 12.35 4.21
C GLU A 192 23.16 11.48 3.16
N GLY A 193 22.41 11.04 2.14
CA GLY A 193 22.93 10.20 1.07
C GLY A 193 23.20 8.74 1.45
N SER A 194 22.77 8.27 2.63
CA SER A 194 22.84 6.86 3.01
C SER A 194 21.46 6.22 3.12
N PHE A 195 21.39 4.95 2.77
CA PHE A 195 20.20 4.11 2.94
C PHE A 195 20.61 2.83 3.64
N ASP A 196 20.14 2.65 4.88
CA ASP A 196 20.44 1.50 5.71
C ASP A 196 19.43 0.40 5.40
N VAL A 197 19.93 -0.70 4.83
CA VAL A 197 19.08 -1.81 4.42
C VAL A 197 18.64 -2.65 5.62
N VAL A 198 17.39 -3.11 5.57
CA VAL A 198 16.89 -4.16 6.46
C VAL A 198 17.29 -5.51 5.87
N ASP A 199 17.84 -6.38 6.70
CA ASP A 199 18.20 -7.74 6.32
C ASP A 199 17.71 -8.73 7.38
N SER A 200 17.44 -9.97 6.97
CA SER A 200 16.97 -11.02 7.88
C SER A 200 17.56 -12.37 7.47
N ASP A 201 18.48 -12.88 8.28
CA ASP A 201 19.17 -14.16 8.05
C ASP A 201 18.17 -15.31 7.80
N ASP A 202 17.14 -15.40 8.64
CA ASP A 202 16.09 -16.43 8.58
C ASP A 202 14.80 -15.97 7.87
N GLY A 203 14.77 -14.77 7.29
CA GLY A 203 13.56 -14.16 6.72
C GLY A 203 13.48 -14.23 5.20
N LEU A 204 12.52 -13.52 4.60
CA LEU A 204 12.36 -13.44 3.14
C LEU A 204 13.15 -12.30 2.49
N ILE A 205 13.82 -11.47 3.29
CA ILE A 205 14.63 -10.35 2.83
C ILE A 205 16.11 -10.73 2.95
N SER A 206 16.88 -10.51 1.89
CA SER A 206 18.34 -10.67 1.86
C SER A 206 18.99 -9.52 1.11
N GLY A 207 20.00 -8.88 1.69
CA GLY A 207 20.67 -7.72 1.08
C GLY A 207 19.71 -6.56 0.79
N GLY A 208 18.68 -6.38 1.62
CA GLY A 208 17.64 -5.37 1.43
C GLY A 208 16.58 -5.70 0.38
N MET A 209 16.58 -6.86 -0.26
CA MET A 209 15.59 -7.24 -1.29
C MET A 209 14.86 -8.53 -0.92
N LEU A 210 13.68 -8.76 -1.51
CA LEU A 210 13.05 -10.08 -1.41
C LEU A 210 13.97 -11.14 -2.04
N LYS A 211 14.14 -12.28 -1.37
CA LYS A 211 14.85 -13.45 -1.90
C LYS A 211 14.23 -13.89 -3.22
N THR A 212 15.05 -14.45 -4.12
CA THR A 212 14.53 -15.05 -5.36
C THR A 212 14.02 -16.47 -5.08
N GLY A 213 12.99 -16.90 -5.80
CA GLY A 213 12.46 -18.27 -5.70
C GLY A 213 11.60 -18.52 -4.46
N ILE A 214 11.04 -17.47 -3.87
CA ILE A 214 10.03 -17.58 -2.80
C ILE A 214 8.76 -18.23 -3.37
N SER A 215 8.19 -19.18 -2.65
CA SER A 215 6.92 -19.84 -3.00
C SER A 215 5.71 -18.93 -2.77
N GLU A 216 4.60 -19.21 -3.47
CA GLU A 216 3.35 -18.44 -3.31
C GLU A 216 2.84 -18.45 -1.85
N ASP A 217 3.01 -19.57 -1.15
CA ASP A 217 2.63 -19.73 0.26
C ASP A 217 3.49 -18.83 1.17
N GLU A 218 4.82 -18.82 1.00
CA GLU A 218 5.72 -17.95 1.77
C GLU A 218 5.39 -16.47 1.60
N VAL A 219 4.99 -16.06 0.39
CA VAL A 219 4.57 -14.68 0.08
C VAL A 219 3.24 -14.36 0.74
N ALA A 220 2.26 -15.26 0.65
CA ALA A 220 0.97 -15.08 1.30
C ALA A 220 1.14 -14.99 2.82
N CYS A 221 2.08 -15.73 3.40
CA CYS A 221 2.44 -15.63 4.80
C CYS A 221 3.17 -14.33 5.15
N LEU A 222 3.99 -13.77 4.26
CA LEU A 222 4.57 -12.43 4.44
C LEU A 222 3.47 -11.36 4.50
N LEU A 223 2.55 -11.40 3.54
CA LEU A 223 1.40 -10.49 3.53
C LEU A 223 0.53 -10.69 4.78
N TYR A 224 0.40 -11.94 5.24
CA TYR A 224 -0.27 -12.25 6.49
C TYR A 224 0.38 -11.56 7.69
N GLN A 225 1.71 -11.65 7.83
CA GLN A 225 2.43 -10.97 8.91
C GLN A 225 2.26 -9.46 8.85
N VAL A 226 2.31 -8.86 7.65
CA VAL A 226 2.10 -7.42 7.47
C VAL A 226 0.70 -7.02 7.96
N ILE A 227 -0.34 -7.76 7.58
CA ILE A 227 -1.72 -7.47 8.00
C ILE A 227 -1.92 -7.73 9.50
N ALA A 228 -1.38 -8.83 10.03
CA ALA A 228 -1.52 -9.22 11.43
C ALA A 228 -0.81 -8.25 12.37
N THR A 229 0.41 -7.80 12.03
CA THR A 229 1.17 -6.81 12.83
C THR A 229 0.52 -5.43 12.81
N GLN A 230 -0.16 -5.05 11.74
CA GLN A 230 -0.96 -3.81 11.68
C GLN A 230 -2.22 -3.84 12.55
N ALA A 231 -2.75 -5.04 12.85
CA ALA A 231 -3.90 -5.20 13.73
C ALA A 231 -3.54 -5.02 15.22
N ILE A 232 -2.26 -4.88 15.58
CA ILE A 232 -1.79 -4.69 16.95
C ILE A 232 -1.70 -3.19 17.29
N PRO A 233 -2.53 -2.67 18.22
CA PRO A 233 -2.46 -1.28 18.67
C PRO A 233 -1.15 -0.95 19.39
N VAL A 234 -0.68 0.28 19.20
CA VAL A 234 0.61 0.82 19.70
C VAL A 234 0.78 0.79 21.22
N SER A 235 -0.28 0.58 21.99
CA SER A 235 -0.20 0.56 23.46
C SER A 235 0.41 -0.72 24.04
N LEU A 236 0.71 -1.71 23.19
CA LEU A 236 1.05 -3.07 23.61
C LEU A 236 2.48 -3.48 23.26
N ASP A 237 3.20 -2.66 22.49
CA ASP A 237 4.44 -3.07 21.82
C ASP A 237 5.63 -3.34 22.77
N ASP A 238 5.53 -2.96 24.05
CA ASP A 238 6.63 -3.17 25.02
C ASP A 238 6.23 -3.60 26.45
N VAL A 239 4.93 -3.63 26.83
CA VAL A 239 4.56 -3.79 28.27
C VAL A 239 3.33 -4.66 28.55
N VAL A 240 2.51 -5.04 27.58
CA VAL A 240 1.24 -5.74 27.87
C VAL A 240 0.97 -6.85 26.84
N GLU A 241 0.64 -8.05 27.35
CA GLU A 241 0.10 -9.17 26.54
C GLU A 241 -0.99 -8.68 25.58
N ILE A 242 -0.96 -9.14 24.33
CA ILE A 242 -1.95 -8.76 23.33
C ILE A 242 -3.36 -9.05 23.88
N PRO A 243 -4.29 -8.07 23.89
CA PRO A 243 -5.64 -8.25 24.38
C PRO A 243 -6.31 -9.47 23.75
N VAL A 244 -6.95 -10.28 24.59
CA VAL A 244 -7.67 -11.51 24.17
C VAL A 244 -8.70 -11.22 23.07
N GLU A 245 -9.25 -10.01 23.02
CA GLU A 245 -10.17 -9.60 21.95
C GLU A 245 -9.50 -9.47 20.59
N ILE A 246 -8.25 -9.00 20.53
CA ILE A 246 -7.44 -8.95 19.31
C ILE A 246 -7.03 -10.36 18.92
N LEU A 247 -6.57 -11.17 19.87
CA LEU A 247 -6.27 -12.59 19.63
C LEU A 247 -7.49 -13.35 19.09
N ASN A 248 -8.67 -13.11 19.65
CA ASN A 248 -9.92 -13.67 19.16
C ASN A 248 -10.29 -13.15 17.77
N TRP A 249 -10.05 -11.87 17.48
CA TRP A 249 -10.29 -11.31 16.15
C TRP A 249 -9.36 -11.95 15.12
N LEU A 250 -8.05 -12.02 15.41
CA LEU A 250 -7.05 -12.71 14.59
C LEU A 250 -7.49 -14.16 14.35
N GLY A 251 -7.78 -14.89 15.44
CA GLY A 251 -8.18 -16.30 15.38
C GLY A 251 -9.53 -16.59 14.70
N THR A 252 -10.46 -15.63 14.67
CA THR A 252 -11.79 -15.86 14.07
C THR A 252 -11.98 -15.23 12.69
N LYS A 253 -11.19 -14.23 12.33
CA LYS A 253 -11.33 -13.49 11.06
C LYS A 253 -10.16 -13.73 10.12
N LEU A 254 -8.96 -13.80 10.65
CA LEU A 254 -7.75 -13.95 9.85
C LEU A 254 -7.35 -15.42 9.71
N ASP A 255 -7.34 -16.20 10.79
CA ASP A 255 -6.93 -17.61 10.73
C ASP A 255 -7.71 -18.43 9.70
N PRO A 256 -9.04 -18.35 9.55
CA PRO A 256 -9.74 -19.14 8.52
C PRO A 256 -9.31 -18.85 7.08
N ILE A 257 -8.70 -17.69 6.83
CA ILE A 257 -8.21 -17.29 5.50
C ILE A 257 -6.79 -17.80 5.25
N PHE A 258 -5.94 -17.82 6.28
CA PHE A 258 -4.51 -18.12 6.15
C PHE A 258 -4.09 -19.49 6.73
N GLU A 259 -4.92 -20.13 7.56
CA GLU A 259 -4.74 -21.50 8.07
C GLU A 259 -4.52 -22.51 6.94
N PRO A 260 -5.26 -22.48 5.80
CA PRO A 260 -5.01 -23.40 4.70
C PRO A 260 -3.62 -23.26 4.06
N LEU A 261 -2.95 -22.12 4.27
CA LEU A 261 -1.61 -21.80 3.74
C LEU A 261 -0.49 -22.12 4.75
N GLY A 262 -0.83 -22.54 5.97
CA GLY A 262 0.15 -22.90 7.00
C GLY A 262 0.94 -21.73 7.58
N CYS A 263 0.44 -20.49 7.46
CA CYS A 263 1.16 -19.31 7.89
C CYS A 263 1.26 -19.20 9.43
N PRO A 264 2.47 -19.10 10.01
CA PRO A 264 2.62 -18.97 11.45
C PRO A 264 2.17 -17.57 11.90
N LEU A 265 1.32 -17.47 12.92
CA LEU A 265 1.02 -16.18 13.55
C LEU A 265 2.16 -15.84 14.51
N ALA A 266 3.11 -15.01 14.09
CA ALA A 266 4.24 -14.58 14.92
C ALA A 266 3.81 -13.42 15.82
N ILE A 267 2.95 -13.72 16.79
CA ILE A 267 2.64 -12.84 17.91
C ILE A 267 3.51 -13.28 19.09
N ASN A 268 4.30 -12.35 19.63
CA ASN A 268 4.95 -12.60 20.92
C ASN A 268 3.84 -12.83 21.94
N ALA A 269 3.79 -14.05 22.50
CA ALA A 269 2.99 -14.35 23.68
C ALA A 269 3.69 -13.79 24.92
#